data_AF-A0A2E9Q9W7-F1
#
_entry.id   AF-A0A2E9Q9W7-F1
#
_cell.length_a   1.000
_cell.length_b   1.000
_cell.length_c   1.000
_cell.angle_alpha   90.00
_cell.angle_beta   90.00
_cell.angle_gamma   90.00
#
_symmetry.space_group_name_H-M   'P 1'
#
loop_
_entity.id
_entity.type
_entity.pdbx_description
1 polymer ?
#
loop_
_entity_poly.entity_id
_entity_poly.type
_entity_poly.pdbx_seq_one_letter_code
_entity_poly.pdbx_strand_id
1 'polypeptide(L)'
;MSLDTFANLRYTLPVLLILLTGAQCTEQPAEEPRVEVVTSDLYRDKNQTYTYVRGDLEDCRNLSIRYLEGDIKGHKTFGLQIEVMRGNIVDGQAKINVLHGDIVGGKGVVVNLLIGEDFTGQAKVLKQIDPADAEKAGF
;
A
#
# COMPACT_ATOMS: atom_id res chain seq x y z
N MET A 1 87.43 9.57 23.87
CA MET A 1 88.06 9.39 22.54
C MET A 1 87.29 8.33 21.78
N SER A 2 87.03 8.60 20.49
CA SER A 2 86.27 7.79 19.52
C SER A 2 84.74 7.84 19.74
N LEU A 3 83.86 7.95 18.74
CA LEU A 3 83.97 7.64 17.31
C LEU A 3 83.14 8.61 16.46
N ASP A 4 83.63 8.74 15.24
CA ASP A 4 83.17 9.50 14.09
C ASP A 4 81.80 9.10 13.52
N THR A 5 81.16 10.13 12.94
CA THR A 5 80.48 10.13 11.63
C THR A 5 79.11 9.46 11.44
N PHE A 6 78.17 10.34 11.10
CA PHE A 6 76.86 10.12 10.49
C PHE A 6 76.88 9.16 9.29
N ALA A 7 75.94 8.21 9.28
CA ALA A 7 75.46 7.55 8.07
C ALA A 7 73.93 7.45 8.10
N ASN A 8 73.34 8.01 7.05
CA ASN A 8 71.95 7.88 6.63
C ASN A 8 71.48 6.42 6.56
N LEU A 9 70.18 6.17 6.73
CA LEU A 9 69.23 5.91 5.60
C LEU A 9 68.08 4.95 6.01
N ARG A 10 66.84 5.49 5.97
CA ARG A 10 65.52 4.86 5.64
C ARG A 10 65.04 3.62 6.40
N TYR A 11 63.86 3.72 7.05
CA TYR A 11 62.72 2.77 6.97
C TYR A 11 61.47 3.47 7.55
N THR A 12 60.63 4.07 6.69
CA THR A 12 59.23 3.66 6.42
C THR A 12 58.29 3.61 7.64
N LEU A 13 57.42 4.62 7.73
CA LEU A 13 56.14 4.55 8.44
C LEU A 13 55.32 3.33 7.99
N PRO A 14 54.40 2.86 8.85
CA PRO A 14 53.01 2.97 8.44
C PRO A 14 52.16 3.69 9.50
N VAL A 15 51.38 4.64 8.98
CA VAL A 15 50.25 5.31 9.60
C VAL A 15 49.22 4.26 10.01
N LEU A 16 48.96 4.13 11.32
CA LEU A 16 47.84 3.34 11.84
C LEU A 16 46.56 4.18 11.71
N LEU A 17 45.86 4.03 10.60
CA LEU A 17 44.55 4.64 10.35
C LEU A 17 43.48 3.75 10.99
N ILE A 18 42.96 4.13 12.16
CA ILE A 18 41.82 3.44 12.79
C ILE A 18 40.55 3.89 12.05
N LEU A 19 40.04 3.04 11.15
CA LEU A 19 38.71 3.17 10.57
C LEU A 19 37.68 2.79 11.64
N LEU A 20 37.08 3.80 12.26
CA LEU A 20 35.81 3.68 12.98
C LEU A 20 34.71 3.42 11.95
N THR A 21 34.44 2.15 11.68
CA THR A 21 33.28 1.73 10.89
C THR A 21 32.03 2.16 11.63
N GLY A 22 31.33 3.16 11.10
CA GLY A 22 30.05 3.59 11.60
C GLY A 22 29.08 2.42 11.61
N ALA A 23 28.51 2.14 12.78
CA ALA A 23 27.28 1.38 12.89
C ALA A 23 26.19 2.18 12.18
N GLN A 24 25.94 1.87 10.91
CA GLN A 24 24.72 2.28 10.23
C GLN A 24 23.60 1.46 10.87
N CYS A 25 23.00 2.00 11.94
CA CYS A 25 21.64 1.62 12.31
C CYS A 25 20.77 1.89 11.10
N THR A 26 20.40 0.83 10.38
CA THR A 26 19.36 0.88 9.38
C THR A 26 18.09 1.16 10.17
N GLU A 27 17.58 2.40 10.11
CA GLU A 27 16.25 2.72 10.60
C GLU A 27 15.27 1.86 9.80
N GLN A 28 14.88 0.75 10.41
CA GLN A 28 13.81 -0.10 9.92
C GLN A 28 12.56 0.80 9.89
N PRO A 29 11.93 1.01 8.73
CA PRO A 29 10.77 1.90 8.65
C PRO A 29 9.74 1.41 9.66
N ALA A 30 9.29 2.33 10.53
CA ALA A 30 8.29 2.04 11.54
C ALA A 30 7.07 1.45 10.84
N GLU A 31 6.86 0.15 11.00
CA GLU A 31 5.69 -0.54 10.45
C GLU A 31 4.47 0.04 11.16
N GLU A 32 3.59 0.71 10.41
CA GLU A 32 2.35 1.25 10.97
C GLU A 32 1.58 0.12 11.67
N PRO A 33 0.94 0.38 12.83
CA PRO A 33 0.22 -0.64 13.57
C PRO A 33 -0.87 -1.26 12.69
N ARG A 34 -0.63 -2.52 12.30
CA ARG A 34 -1.47 -3.28 11.39
C ARG A 34 -2.33 -4.24 12.18
N VAL A 35 -3.64 -4.13 12.03
CA VAL A 35 -4.54 -5.17 12.55
C VAL A 35 -4.45 -6.35 11.58
N GLU A 36 -3.99 -7.51 12.07
CA GLU A 36 -3.68 -8.62 11.18
C GLU A 36 -4.92 -9.22 10.54
N VAL A 37 -5.97 -9.52 11.29
CA VAL A 37 -7.14 -10.24 10.77
C VAL A 37 -8.41 -9.77 11.44
N VAL A 38 -9.40 -9.36 10.64
CA VAL A 38 -10.78 -9.11 11.07
C VAL A 38 -11.72 -10.06 10.31
N THR A 39 -12.65 -10.69 11.02
CA THR A 39 -13.61 -11.66 10.45
C THR A 39 -15.06 -11.26 10.72
N SER A 40 -15.28 -9.96 10.87
CA SER A 40 -16.58 -9.33 11.07
C SER A 40 -16.72 -8.12 10.15
N ASP A 41 -17.96 -7.66 9.98
CA ASP A 41 -18.23 -6.41 9.26
C ASP A 41 -17.54 -5.23 9.96
N LEU A 42 -17.07 -4.29 9.15
CA LEU A 42 -16.53 -3.02 9.62
C LEU A 42 -17.56 -1.93 9.37
N TYR A 43 -17.99 -1.30 10.45
CA TYR A 43 -18.98 -0.22 10.40
C TYR A 43 -18.39 1.08 10.94
N ARG A 44 -18.38 2.12 10.08
CA ARG A 44 -17.88 3.47 10.41
C ARG A 44 -16.45 3.53 10.89
N ASP A 45 -15.68 2.52 10.54
CA ASP A 45 -14.30 2.37 10.96
C ASP A 45 -13.39 3.32 10.17
N LYS A 46 -12.31 3.82 10.80
CA LYS A 46 -11.54 4.95 10.23
C LYS A 46 -10.04 4.88 10.47
N ASN A 47 -9.27 5.36 9.49
CA ASN A 47 -7.83 5.59 9.58
C ASN A 47 -7.03 4.37 10.07
N GLN A 48 -7.42 3.17 9.60
CA GLN A 48 -6.85 1.91 10.06
C GLN A 48 -6.29 1.11 8.88
N THR A 49 -5.20 0.39 9.15
CA THR A 49 -4.57 -0.53 8.20
C THR A 49 -4.83 -1.97 8.63
N TYR A 50 -5.30 -2.78 7.68
CA TYR A 50 -5.66 -4.19 7.85
C TYR A 50 -4.87 -5.08 6.90
N THR A 51 -4.45 -6.27 7.34
CA THR A 51 -3.93 -7.28 6.41
C THR A 51 -5.07 -8.02 5.71
N TYR A 52 -6.02 -8.58 6.48
CA TYR A 52 -7.16 -9.31 5.93
C TYR A 52 -8.46 -8.93 6.65
N VAL A 53 -9.50 -8.67 5.87
CA VAL A 53 -10.86 -8.44 6.36
C VAL A 53 -11.80 -9.40 5.64
N ARG A 54 -12.55 -10.18 6.42
CA ARG A 54 -13.69 -10.97 5.94
C ARG A 54 -14.97 -10.45 6.56
N GLY A 55 -15.74 -9.71 5.79
CA GLY A 55 -16.89 -8.95 6.26
C GLY A 55 -17.13 -7.72 5.38
N ASP A 56 -18.33 -7.18 5.45
CA ASP A 56 -18.71 -6.02 4.66
C ASP A 56 -18.13 -4.73 5.24
N LEU A 57 -17.85 -3.76 4.37
CA LEU A 57 -17.46 -2.41 4.76
C LEU A 57 -18.65 -1.46 4.58
N GLU A 58 -19.08 -0.80 5.66
CA GLU A 58 -20.15 0.18 5.61
C GLU A 58 -19.76 1.49 6.30
N ASP A 59 -19.94 2.62 5.59
CA ASP A 59 -19.59 3.98 6.03
C ASP A 59 -18.14 4.17 6.52
N CYS A 60 -17.19 3.35 6.03
CA CYS A 60 -15.79 3.32 6.45
C CYS A 60 -14.92 4.39 5.76
N ARG A 61 -13.88 4.89 6.42
CA ARG A 61 -13.08 6.02 5.88
C ARG A 61 -11.58 5.84 6.02
N ASN A 62 -10.84 6.15 4.96
CA ASN A 62 -9.37 6.15 4.99
C ASN A 62 -8.80 4.82 5.50
N LEU A 63 -9.30 3.69 4.98
CA LEU A 63 -8.78 2.38 5.34
C LEU A 63 -7.79 1.89 4.28
N SER A 64 -6.76 1.19 4.72
CA SER A 64 -5.83 0.47 3.86
C SER A 64 -5.95 -1.03 4.14
N ILE A 65 -6.36 -1.82 3.15
CA ILE A 65 -6.66 -3.25 3.33
C ILE A 65 -5.90 -4.05 2.27
N ARG A 66 -5.12 -5.04 2.68
CA ARG A 66 -4.41 -5.90 1.73
C ARG A 66 -5.35 -6.87 1.02
N TYR A 67 -6.19 -7.54 1.78
CA TYR A 67 -7.15 -8.50 1.27
C TYR A 67 -8.53 -8.26 1.89
N LEU A 68 -9.52 -7.99 1.05
CA LEU A 68 -10.92 -7.86 1.44
C LEU A 68 -11.74 -8.99 0.83
N GLU A 69 -12.48 -9.71 1.66
CA GLU A 69 -13.54 -10.62 1.24
C GLU A 69 -14.88 -10.14 1.83
N GLY A 70 -15.65 -9.41 1.02
CA GLY A 70 -16.88 -8.75 1.45
C GLY A 70 -17.26 -7.61 0.50
N ASP A 71 -18.46 -7.07 0.70
CA ASP A 71 -18.99 -5.97 -0.11
C ASP A 71 -18.61 -4.60 0.46
N ILE A 72 -18.47 -3.61 -0.42
CA ILE A 72 -18.33 -2.19 -0.03
C ILE A 72 -19.68 -1.49 -0.21
N LYS A 73 -20.17 -0.89 0.88
CA LYS A 73 -21.49 -0.28 0.98
C LYS A 73 -21.39 1.12 1.59
N GLY A 74 -22.40 1.94 1.30
CA GLY A 74 -22.59 3.25 1.95
C GLY A 74 -21.91 4.41 1.24
N HIS A 75 -22.69 5.45 0.94
CA HIS A 75 -22.25 6.71 0.32
C HIS A 75 -21.21 7.49 1.16
N LYS A 76 -21.05 7.18 2.45
CA LYS A 76 -20.02 7.80 3.31
C LYS A 76 -18.73 6.98 3.36
N THR A 77 -18.65 5.92 2.57
CA THR A 77 -17.45 5.10 2.44
C THR A 77 -16.51 5.73 1.42
N PHE A 78 -15.35 6.20 1.86
CA PHE A 78 -14.39 6.89 0.99
C PHE A 78 -12.94 6.78 1.47
N GLY A 79 -12.00 7.03 0.58
CA GLY A 79 -10.56 6.96 0.90
C GLY A 79 -10.08 5.53 1.16
N LEU A 80 -10.81 4.52 0.67
CA LEU A 80 -10.39 3.12 0.79
C LEU A 80 -9.27 2.83 -0.22
N GLN A 81 -8.21 2.20 0.25
CA GLN A 81 -7.15 1.62 -0.57
C GLN A 81 -7.12 0.11 -0.34
N ILE A 82 -7.44 -0.66 -1.37
CA ILE A 82 -7.54 -2.12 -1.27
C ILE A 82 -6.64 -2.75 -2.32
N GLU A 83 -5.75 -3.66 -1.90
CA GLU A 83 -4.86 -4.32 -2.86
C GLU A 83 -5.60 -5.42 -3.62
N VAL A 84 -6.29 -6.32 -2.92
CA VAL A 84 -7.10 -7.39 -3.52
C VAL A 84 -8.47 -7.45 -2.85
N MET A 85 -9.52 -7.45 -3.66
CA MET A 85 -10.90 -7.54 -3.21
C MET A 85 -11.62 -8.71 -3.88
N ARG A 86 -12.37 -9.48 -3.09
CA ARG A 86 -13.39 -10.42 -3.54
C ARG A 86 -14.73 -10.02 -2.96
N GLY A 87 -15.66 -9.58 -3.80
CA GLY A 87 -16.95 -9.02 -3.39
C GLY A 87 -17.35 -7.85 -4.29
N ASN A 88 -18.48 -7.23 -3.99
CA ASN A 88 -19.06 -6.21 -4.85
C ASN A 88 -18.89 -4.81 -4.28
N ILE A 89 -18.85 -3.83 -5.18
CA ILE A 89 -18.94 -2.42 -4.80
C ILE A 89 -20.38 -1.97 -5.06
N VAL A 90 -21.15 -1.86 -3.98
CA VAL A 90 -22.55 -1.47 -4.03
C VAL A 90 -22.67 0.07 -4.02
N ASP A 91 -21.86 0.73 -3.21
CA ASP A 91 -21.78 2.20 -3.11
C ASP A 91 -20.46 2.63 -2.44
N GLY A 92 -20.11 3.91 -2.54
CA GLY A 92 -18.90 4.49 -1.94
C GLY A 92 -17.76 4.75 -2.94
N GLN A 93 -16.57 5.03 -2.41
CA GLN A 93 -15.36 5.36 -3.17
C GLN A 93 -14.17 4.53 -2.68
N ALA A 94 -13.54 3.81 -3.59
CA ALA A 94 -12.40 2.96 -3.30
C ALA A 94 -11.40 2.94 -4.45
N LYS A 95 -10.12 2.93 -4.12
CA LYS A 95 -9.03 2.56 -5.03
C LYS A 95 -8.70 1.10 -4.77
N ILE A 96 -8.98 0.25 -5.75
CA ILE A 96 -8.74 -1.20 -5.69
C ILE A 96 -7.68 -1.54 -6.73
N ASN A 97 -6.72 -2.40 -6.44
CA ASN A 97 -5.84 -2.92 -7.49
C ASN A 97 -6.52 -4.10 -8.18
N VAL A 98 -6.69 -5.23 -7.50
CA VAL A 98 -7.34 -6.41 -8.06
C VAL A 98 -8.76 -6.55 -7.52
N LEU A 99 -9.75 -6.53 -8.40
CA LEU A 99 -11.15 -6.76 -8.06
C LEU A 99 -11.66 -8.07 -8.68
N HIS A 100 -12.17 -8.97 -7.83
CA HIS A 100 -12.98 -10.11 -8.21
C HIS A 100 -14.41 -9.91 -7.70
N GLY A 101 -15.24 -9.30 -8.54
CA GLY A 101 -16.66 -9.05 -8.27
C GLY A 101 -17.18 -7.92 -9.14
N ASP A 102 -18.39 -7.43 -8.84
CA ASP A 102 -19.06 -6.45 -9.67
C ASP A 102 -19.04 -5.04 -9.04
N ILE A 103 -18.96 -4.02 -9.89
CA ILE A 103 -19.22 -2.63 -9.50
C ILE A 103 -20.68 -2.35 -9.84
N VAL A 104 -21.54 -2.42 -8.83
CA VAL A 104 -22.98 -2.18 -8.94
C VAL A 104 -23.30 -0.69 -8.80
N GLY A 105 -22.51 0.05 -8.00
CA GLY A 105 -22.61 1.49 -7.79
C GLY A 105 -21.32 2.10 -7.22
N GLY A 106 -21.36 3.39 -6.88
CA GLY A 106 -20.23 4.12 -6.30
C GLY A 106 -19.67 5.24 -7.18
N LYS A 107 -19.37 6.37 -6.55
CA LYS A 107 -18.76 7.56 -7.18
C LYS A 107 -17.25 7.48 -7.04
N GLY A 108 -16.50 7.43 -8.14
CA GLY A 108 -15.04 7.53 -8.08
C GLY A 108 -14.34 6.24 -7.64
N VAL A 109 -14.89 5.08 -8.02
CA VAL A 109 -14.17 3.81 -7.94
C VAL A 109 -13.05 3.79 -8.97
N VAL A 110 -11.84 3.46 -8.55
CA VAL A 110 -10.68 3.27 -9.43
C VAL A 110 -10.17 1.85 -9.26
N VAL A 111 -10.13 1.08 -10.36
CA VAL A 111 -9.58 -0.28 -10.36
C VAL A 111 -8.30 -0.36 -11.19
N ASN A 112 -7.19 -0.76 -10.60
CA ASN A 112 -5.89 -0.94 -11.27
C ASN A 112 -5.60 -2.42 -11.50
N LEU A 113 -6.00 -2.99 -12.64
CA LEU A 113 -5.70 -4.40 -12.92
C LEU A 113 -4.18 -4.64 -13.01
N LEU A 114 -3.68 -5.53 -12.15
CA LEU A 114 -2.33 -6.09 -12.28
C LEU A 114 -2.34 -7.15 -13.38
N ILE A 115 -1.81 -6.77 -14.53
CA ILE A 115 -1.72 -7.56 -15.74
C ILE A 115 -0.30 -8.11 -15.83
N GLY A 116 -0.12 -9.42 -15.72
CA GLY A 116 1.18 -10.08 -15.95
C GLY A 116 1.59 -10.02 -17.44
N GLU A 117 2.87 -10.23 -17.74
CA GLU A 117 3.44 -10.10 -19.10
C GLU A 117 2.74 -10.98 -20.15
N ASP A 118 2.10 -12.08 -19.74
CA ASP A 118 1.39 -13.03 -20.62
C ASP A 118 -0.13 -12.82 -20.71
N PHE A 119 -0.67 -11.72 -20.15
CA PHE A 119 -2.11 -11.51 -20.16
C PHE A 119 -2.58 -10.82 -21.45
N THR A 120 -3.32 -11.57 -22.25
CA THR A 120 -4.23 -11.04 -23.27
C THR A 120 -5.66 -11.06 -22.73
N GLY A 121 -6.19 -9.90 -22.38
CA GLY A 121 -7.59 -9.77 -21.98
C GLY A 121 -8.15 -8.41 -22.37
N GLN A 122 -9.46 -8.38 -22.59
CA GLN A 122 -10.21 -7.16 -22.92
C GLN A 122 -11.05 -6.76 -21.72
N ALA A 123 -10.82 -5.56 -21.17
CA ALA A 123 -11.72 -4.98 -20.19
C ALA A 123 -12.90 -4.34 -20.94
N LYS A 124 -14.12 -4.84 -20.67
CA LYS A 124 -15.35 -4.25 -21.21
C LYS A 124 -16.10 -3.57 -20.08
N VAL A 125 -16.32 -2.27 -20.22
CA VAL A 125 -17.23 -1.54 -19.33
C VAL A 125 -18.64 -2.09 -19.55
N LEU A 126 -19.17 -2.84 -18.59
CA LEU A 126 -20.47 -3.52 -18.73
C LEU A 126 -21.65 -2.55 -18.65
N LYS A 127 -21.47 -1.40 -17.98
CA LYS A 127 -22.48 -0.35 -17.91
C LYS A 127 -21.83 1.00 -17.62
N GLN A 128 -21.94 1.92 -18.56
CA GLN A 128 -21.69 3.34 -18.33
C GLN A 128 -23.04 3.94 -17.90
N ILE A 129 -23.12 4.54 -16.72
CA ILE A 129 -24.35 5.23 -16.30
C ILE A 129 -24.50 6.46 -17.21
N ASP A 130 -25.66 6.59 -17.85
CA ASP A 130 -25.97 7.75 -18.68
C ASP A 130 -25.93 9.02 -17.81
N PRO A 131 -25.28 10.10 -18.24
CA PRO A 131 -25.23 11.35 -17.47
C PRO A 131 -26.61 11.84 -16.98
N ALA A 132 -27.67 11.60 -17.75
CA ALA A 132 -29.03 11.97 -17.35
C ALA A 132 -29.58 11.11 -16.19
N ASP A 133 -29.15 9.85 -16.10
CA ASP A 133 -29.51 8.96 -15.00
C ASP A 133 -28.66 9.25 -13.75
N ALA A 134 -27.41 9.69 -13.95
CA ALA A 134 -26.56 10.18 -12.87
C ALA A 134 -27.18 11.43 -12.21
N GLU A 135 -27.61 12.41 -13.01
CA GLU A 135 -28.22 13.64 -12.51
C GLU A 135 -29.55 13.39 -11.78
N LYS A 136 -30.41 12.49 -12.31
CA LYS A 136 -31.65 12.06 -11.63
C LYS A 136 -31.40 11.32 -10.32
N ALA A 137 -30.30 10.59 -10.23
CA ALA A 137 -29.92 9.88 -9.01
C ALA A 137 -29.15 10.79 -8.02
N GLY A 138 -29.00 12.09 -8.33
CA GLY A 138 -28.34 13.07 -7.46
C GLY A 138 -26.81 12.96 -7.48
N PHE A 139 -26.25 12.49 -8.59
CA PHE A 139 -24.81 12.30 -8.74
C PHE A 139 -24.08 13.59 -9.13
#